data_AF-A0A8C8H013-F1
#
_entry.id   AF-A0A8C8H013-F1
#
_cell.length_a   1.000
_cell.length_b   1.000
_cell.length_c   1.000
_cell.angle_alpha   90.00
_cell.angle_beta   90.00
_cell.angle_gamma   90.00
#
_symmetry.space_group_name_H-M   'P 1'
#
loop_
_entity.id
_entity.type
_entity.pdbx_description
1 polymer ?
#
loop_
_entity_poly.entity_id
_entity_poly.type
_entity_poly.pdbx_seq_one_letter_code
_entity_poly.pdbx_strand_id
1 'polypeptide(L)'
;MFLCSDPISKVTWVRIMMFLCSDPISKVTLVLHEMRQKREEQKLNLGRLTHMINYHEQNLLQMRKSHDNAVQSRNDRGVQLLEREEEMCIFYEKVNVQEGLIRDGNIEMQALEEETRCLQMITKEEGRQTALSRKLVPCQRRLKGESTMLQIQLAECKERMLELEKALEDPGQENRARELEGNDPSPVELIQKIEQLEVGLAEREELLLEKDLVFEQVTRLSQRIRAKAENGKQDTLQLAKKVNELQGRIKESTRRMMAVVSELSMRQASAMTLQQELKERELFLDTCHRRLDQGLPPSEDLEQEWQHILRDEQRRQADQQEKDREERSQLPSGVYTTAEARPNAYIPLGDTLPLPKPYGALAPFKPSEPGTNIRHIRKPEPKPIEI
;
A
#
# COMPACT_ATOMS: atom_id res chain seq x y z
N MET A 1 -5.67 71.54 108.17
CA MET A 1 -6.52 72.76 108.24
C MET A 1 -6.39 73.45 106.89
N PHE A 2 -7.38 73.58 106.02
CA PHE A 2 -8.84 73.42 106.04
C PHE A 2 -9.18 72.72 104.70
N LEU A 3 -9.78 71.53 104.63
CA LEU A 3 -11.20 71.24 104.85
C LEU A 3 -12.13 72.42 104.54
N CYS A 4 -12.35 72.66 103.25
CA CYS A 4 -13.69 72.89 102.71
C CYS A 4 -13.84 71.99 101.47
N SER A 5 -14.30 70.77 101.75
CA SER A 5 -14.93 69.90 100.77
C SER A 5 -16.23 70.56 100.34
N ASP A 6 -16.19 71.34 99.25
CA ASP A 6 -17.41 71.65 98.50
C ASP A 6 -17.74 70.43 97.63
N PRO A 7 -18.81 69.67 97.94
CA PRO A 7 -19.26 68.56 97.10
C PRO A 7 -19.73 69.05 95.73
N ILE A 8 -19.97 70.35 95.60
CA ILE A 8 -20.56 70.97 94.41
C ILE A 8 -19.50 71.17 93.33
N SER A 9 -18.28 71.62 93.65
CA SER A 9 -17.24 71.91 92.64
C SER A 9 -16.69 70.66 91.93
N LYS A 10 -16.41 69.58 92.66
CA LYS A 10 -15.98 68.31 92.05
C LYS A 10 -17.10 67.68 91.22
N VAL A 11 -18.36 67.75 91.69
CA VAL A 11 -19.51 67.20 90.96
C VAL A 11 -19.82 68.03 89.71
N THR A 12 -19.68 69.36 89.74
CA THR A 12 -19.84 70.21 88.54
C THR A 12 -18.70 70.03 87.54
N TRP A 13 -17.44 69.93 87.97
CA TRP A 13 -16.32 69.65 87.06
C TRP A 13 -16.40 68.24 86.46
N VAL A 14 -16.84 67.24 87.22
CA VAL A 14 -17.13 65.89 86.70
C VAL A 14 -18.30 65.91 85.72
N ARG A 15 -19.36 66.69 85.97
CA ARG A 15 -20.49 66.85 85.03
C ARG A 15 -20.10 67.57 83.75
N ILE A 16 -19.30 68.63 83.84
CA ILE A 16 -18.79 69.40 82.70
C ILE A 16 -17.83 68.54 81.87
N MET A 17 -16.93 67.79 82.52
CA MET A 17 -16.01 66.86 81.85
C MET A 17 -16.75 65.66 81.24
N MET A 18 -17.78 65.12 81.90
CA MET A 18 -18.70 64.13 81.31
C MET A 18 -19.39 64.70 80.07
N PHE A 19 -19.89 65.93 80.12
CA PHE A 19 -20.62 66.54 79.00
C PHE A 19 -19.70 66.87 77.81
N LEU A 20 -18.51 67.42 78.07
CA LEU A 20 -17.49 67.72 77.06
C LEU A 20 -16.87 66.45 76.45
N CYS A 21 -16.70 65.37 77.22
CA CYS A 21 -16.20 64.09 76.69
C CYS A 21 -17.32 63.21 76.12
N SER A 22 -18.60 63.44 76.44
CA SER A 22 -19.70 62.57 76.01
C SER A 22 -19.89 62.56 74.48
N ASP A 23 -19.76 63.71 73.82
CA ASP A 23 -19.93 63.80 72.36
C ASP A 23 -18.80 63.11 71.55
N PRO A 24 -17.49 63.34 71.83
CA PRO A 24 -16.43 62.61 71.16
C PRO A 24 -16.42 61.11 71.52
N ILE A 25 -16.75 60.74 72.76
CA ILE A 25 -16.90 59.32 73.14
C ILE A 25 -18.05 58.68 72.36
N SER A 26 -19.20 59.36 72.23
CA SER A 26 -20.35 58.86 71.46
C SER A 26 -20.00 58.64 69.97
N LYS A 27 -19.30 59.59 69.34
CA LYS A 27 -18.81 59.45 67.95
C LYS A 27 -17.86 58.27 67.78
N VAL A 28 -16.91 58.10 68.70
CA VAL A 28 -15.98 56.95 68.69
C VAL A 28 -16.74 55.63 68.89
N THR A 29 -17.74 55.59 69.78
CA THR A 29 -18.56 54.38 69.98
C THR A 29 -19.40 54.02 68.75
N LEU A 30 -19.90 55.02 68.01
CA LEU A 30 -20.64 54.80 66.77
C LEU A 30 -19.73 54.20 65.68
N VAL A 31 -18.53 54.78 65.48
CA VAL A 31 -17.54 54.26 64.54
C VAL A 31 -17.11 52.83 64.91
N LEU A 32 -16.88 52.55 66.19
CA LEU A 32 -16.56 51.19 66.65
C LEU A 32 -17.71 50.21 66.42
N HIS A 33 -18.97 50.65 66.52
CA HIS A 33 -20.13 49.83 66.23
C HIS A 33 -20.25 49.54 64.72
N GLU A 34 -20.08 50.53 63.85
CA GLU A 34 -20.05 50.36 62.40
C GLU A 34 -18.93 49.42 61.95
N MET A 35 -17.72 49.57 62.52
CA MET A 35 -16.59 48.68 62.24
C MET A 35 -16.84 47.25 62.73
N ARG A 36 -17.57 47.06 63.84
CA ARG A 36 -18.05 45.73 64.26
C ARG A 36 -19.04 45.15 63.27
N GLN A 37 -20.05 45.91 62.84
CA GLN A 37 -21.03 45.43 61.85
C GLN A 37 -20.35 45.03 60.54
N LYS A 38 -19.43 45.85 60.02
CA LYS A 38 -18.63 45.51 58.83
C LYS A 38 -17.80 44.24 59.02
N ARG A 39 -17.22 44.04 60.21
CA ARG A 39 -16.47 42.81 60.53
C ARG A 39 -17.39 41.58 60.56
N GLU A 40 -18.58 41.71 61.12
CA GLU A 40 -19.57 40.63 61.14
C GLU A 40 -20.06 40.29 59.74
N GLU A 41 -20.34 41.30 58.90
CA GLU A 41 -20.69 41.13 57.50
C GLU A 41 -19.57 40.43 56.71
N GLN A 42 -18.32 40.87 56.88
CA GLN A 42 -17.15 40.22 56.29
C GLN A 42 -16.99 38.78 56.77
N LYS A 43 -17.26 38.48 58.05
CA LYS A 43 -17.21 37.12 58.60
C LYS A 43 -18.27 36.21 57.96
N LEU A 44 -19.48 36.72 57.72
CA LEU A 44 -20.52 35.99 57.00
C LEU A 44 -20.14 35.75 55.54
N ASN A 45 -19.59 36.76 54.86
CA ASN A 45 -19.13 36.64 53.48
C ASN A 45 -17.98 35.64 53.35
N LEU A 46 -17.02 35.64 54.28
CA LEU A 46 -15.97 34.62 54.35
C LEU A 46 -16.58 33.23 54.52
N GLY A 47 -17.56 33.05 55.41
CA GLY A 47 -18.25 31.77 55.59
C GLY A 47 -18.93 31.26 54.30
N ARG A 48 -19.58 32.16 53.55
CA ARG A 48 -20.20 31.83 52.25
C ARG A 48 -19.16 31.43 51.20
N LEU A 49 -18.08 32.20 51.09
CA LEU A 49 -16.98 31.90 50.16
C LEU A 49 -16.30 30.57 50.51
N THR A 50 -16.02 30.30 51.79
CA THR A 50 -15.48 29.01 52.24
C THR A 50 -16.41 27.85 51.88
N HIS A 51 -17.72 28.02 52.03
CA HIS A 51 -18.68 26.98 51.62
C HIS A 51 -18.66 26.74 50.11
N MET A 52 -18.60 27.79 49.29
CA MET A 52 -18.46 27.64 47.83
C MET A 52 -17.14 26.98 47.44
N ILE A 53 -16.02 27.35 48.07
CA ILE A 53 -14.71 26.72 47.83
C ILE A 53 -14.81 25.23 48.12
N ASN A 54 -15.31 24.83 49.30
CA ASN A 54 -15.47 23.43 49.65
C ASN A 54 -16.38 22.67 48.67
N TYR A 55 -17.47 23.30 48.20
CA TYR A 55 -18.37 22.71 47.19
C TYR A 55 -17.66 22.49 45.85
N HIS A 56 -16.91 23.48 45.37
CA HIS A 56 -16.14 23.36 44.13
C HIS A 56 -14.98 22.37 44.24
N GLU A 57 -14.31 22.29 45.39
CA GLU A 57 -13.28 21.28 45.67
C GLU A 57 -13.86 19.86 45.62
N GLN A 58 -15.03 19.63 46.22
CA GLN A 58 -15.72 18.34 46.14
C GLN A 58 -16.11 17.98 44.71
N ASN A 59 -16.64 18.94 43.94
CA ASN A 59 -16.97 18.74 42.54
C ASN A 59 -15.72 18.38 41.72
N LEU A 60 -14.59 19.06 41.97
CA LEU A 60 -13.33 18.80 41.30
C LEU A 60 -12.77 17.41 41.62
N LEU A 61 -12.89 16.96 42.88
CA LEU A 61 -12.53 15.59 43.27
C LEU A 61 -13.41 14.55 42.58
N GLN A 62 -14.73 14.80 42.50
CA GLN A 62 -15.66 13.92 41.80
C GLN A 62 -15.34 13.83 40.30
N MET A 63 -15.06 14.97 39.67
CA MET A 63 -14.68 15.03 38.25
C MET A 63 -13.37 14.30 37.98
N ARG A 64 -12.34 14.47 38.84
CA ARG A 64 -11.08 13.71 38.73
C ARG A 64 -11.32 12.22 38.82
N LYS A 65 -12.09 11.76 39.82
CA LYS A 65 -12.42 10.34 39.97
C LYS A 65 -13.16 9.80 38.75
N SER A 66 -14.11 10.56 38.19
CA SER A 66 -14.82 10.18 36.98
C SER A 66 -13.87 10.06 35.79
N HIS A 67 -12.96 11.00 35.64
CA HIS A 67 -11.94 10.99 34.58
C HIS A 67 -11.00 9.78 34.74
N ASP A 68 -10.49 9.52 35.94
CA ASP A 68 -9.59 8.40 36.21
C ASP A 68 -10.26 7.06 35.91
N ASN A 69 -11.54 6.91 36.28
CA ASN A 69 -12.34 5.73 35.93
C ASN A 69 -12.51 5.59 34.41
N ALA A 70 -12.74 6.69 33.68
CA ALA A 70 -12.86 6.66 32.22
C ALA A 70 -11.53 6.28 31.55
N VAL A 71 -10.41 6.79 32.05
CA VAL A 71 -9.06 6.42 31.58
C VAL A 71 -8.79 4.94 31.85
N GLN A 72 -9.11 4.45 33.04
CA GLN A 72 -8.94 3.04 33.38
C GLN A 72 -9.78 2.14 32.45
N SER A 73 -11.06 2.46 32.28
CA SER A 73 -11.95 1.71 31.37
C SER A 73 -11.46 1.72 29.92
N ARG A 74 -10.94 2.86 29.44
CA ARG A 74 -10.32 2.96 28.11
C ARG A 74 -9.08 2.07 28.01
N ASN A 75 -8.20 2.10 29.02
CA ASN A 75 -6.98 1.30 29.02
C ASN A 75 -7.28 -0.20 29.07
N ASP A 76 -8.20 -0.63 29.94
CA ASP A 76 -8.63 -2.03 30.04
C ASP A 76 -9.20 -2.52 28.71
N ARG A 77 -9.99 -1.69 28.03
CA ARG A 77 -10.52 -2.01 26.70
C ARG A 77 -9.43 -2.01 25.62
N GLY A 78 -8.42 -1.15 25.75
CA GLY A 78 -7.24 -1.15 24.89
C GLY A 78 -6.44 -2.45 24.99
N VAL A 79 -6.24 -2.95 26.21
CA VAL A 79 -5.59 -4.25 26.45
C VAL A 79 -6.38 -5.39 25.80
N GLN A 80 -7.69 -5.44 26.01
CA GLN A 80 -8.55 -6.46 25.39
C GLN A 80 -8.52 -6.40 23.85
N LEU A 81 -8.42 -5.22 23.26
CA LEU A 81 -8.30 -5.08 21.80
C LEU A 81 -6.97 -5.68 21.30
N LEU A 82 -5.87 -5.39 21.99
CA LEU A 82 -4.56 -5.95 21.65
C LEU A 82 -4.56 -7.47 21.76
N GLU A 83 -5.11 -8.03 22.84
CA GLU A 83 -5.25 -9.49 23.00
C GLU A 83 -6.03 -10.13 21.84
N ARG A 84 -7.13 -9.49 21.41
CA ARG A 84 -7.92 -9.98 20.26
C ARG A 84 -7.19 -9.84 18.93
N GLU A 85 -6.39 -8.79 18.75
CA GLU A 85 -5.54 -8.63 17.56
C GLU A 85 -4.46 -9.71 17.49
N GLU A 86 -3.83 -10.03 18.62
CA GLU A 86 -2.87 -11.13 18.73
C GLU A 86 -3.51 -12.49 18.42
N GLU A 87 -4.70 -12.76 18.96
CA GLU A 87 -5.48 -13.96 18.63
C GLU A 87 -5.77 -14.07 17.13
N MET A 88 -6.19 -12.97 16.49
CA MET A 88 -6.42 -12.94 15.04
C MET A 88 -5.15 -13.28 14.26
N CYS A 89 -4.00 -12.70 14.62
CA CYS A 89 -2.72 -13.00 13.99
C CYS A 89 -2.37 -14.49 14.10
N ILE A 90 -2.57 -15.09 15.27
CA ILE A 90 -2.35 -16.53 15.49
C ILE A 90 -3.29 -17.36 14.60
N PHE A 91 -4.55 -16.95 14.45
CA PHE A 91 -5.49 -17.66 13.57
C PHE A 91 -5.11 -17.55 12.10
N TYR A 92 -4.67 -16.38 11.63
CA TYR A 92 -4.18 -16.24 10.26
C TYR A 92 -2.98 -17.15 9.98
N GLU A 93 -2.03 -17.22 10.90
CA GLU A 93 -0.88 -18.12 10.74
C GLU A 93 -1.33 -19.59 10.72
N LYS A 94 -2.25 -19.98 11.60
CA LYS A 94 -2.83 -21.34 11.59
C LYS A 94 -3.52 -21.67 10.27
N VAL A 95 -4.31 -20.75 9.74
CA VAL A 95 -4.99 -20.92 8.45
C VAL A 95 -3.97 -21.07 7.33
N ASN A 96 -2.96 -20.20 7.27
CA ASN A 96 -1.90 -20.28 6.25
C ASN A 96 -1.15 -21.62 6.30
N VAL A 97 -0.79 -22.11 7.49
CA VAL A 97 -0.13 -23.41 7.66
C VAL A 97 -1.05 -24.55 7.21
N GLN A 98 -2.34 -24.50 7.58
CA GLN A 98 -3.32 -25.52 7.16
C GLN A 98 -3.56 -25.51 5.65
N GLU A 99 -3.64 -24.34 5.01
CA GLU A 99 -3.76 -24.22 3.56
C GLU A 99 -2.53 -24.79 2.84
N GLY A 100 -1.34 -24.57 3.40
CA GLY A 100 -0.10 -25.20 2.92
C GLY A 100 -0.18 -26.72 2.98
N LEU A 101 -0.54 -27.28 4.13
CA LEU A 101 -0.72 -28.72 4.34
C LEU A 101 -1.75 -29.34 3.39
N ILE A 102 -2.89 -28.66 3.18
CA ILE A 102 -3.93 -29.12 2.24
C ILE A 102 -3.39 -29.13 0.81
N ARG A 103 -2.63 -28.10 0.42
CA ARG A 103 -2.02 -28.02 -0.91
C ARG A 103 -1.03 -29.15 -1.14
N ASP A 104 -0.13 -29.38 -0.19
CA ASP A 104 0.87 -30.45 -0.27
C ASP A 104 0.19 -31.83 -0.30
N GLY A 105 -0.81 -32.04 0.57
CA GLY A 105 -1.61 -33.26 0.58
C GLY A 105 -2.40 -33.49 -0.72
N ASN A 106 -2.92 -32.43 -1.36
CA ASN A 106 -3.58 -32.55 -2.67
C ASN A 106 -2.61 -32.96 -3.78
N ILE A 107 -1.38 -32.46 -3.75
CA ILE A 107 -0.34 -32.84 -4.73
C ILE A 107 0.01 -34.32 -4.56
N GLU A 108 0.22 -34.78 -3.33
CA GLU A 108 0.53 -36.19 -3.04
C GLU A 108 -0.64 -37.11 -3.41
N MET A 109 -1.87 -36.72 -3.09
CA MET A 109 -3.07 -37.45 -3.47
C MET A 109 -3.21 -37.56 -4.99
N GLN A 110 -2.96 -36.48 -5.73
CA GLN A 110 -2.98 -36.50 -7.19
C GLN A 110 -1.92 -37.47 -7.75
N ALA A 111 -0.71 -37.48 -7.18
CA ALA A 111 0.34 -38.41 -7.58
C ALA A 111 -0.08 -39.88 -7.37
N LEU A 112 -0.70 -40.20 -6.23
CA LEU A 112 -1.22 -41.53 -5.93
C LEU A 112 -2.39 -41.92 -6.85
N GLU A 113 -3.26 -40.97 -7.23
CA GLU A 113 -4.32 -41.20 -8.22
C GLU A 113 -3.76 -41.50 -9.61
N GLU A 114 -2.70 -40.80 -10.03
CA GLU A 114 -1.98 -41.07 -11.27
C GLU A 114 -1.32 -42.45 -11.26
N GLU A 115 -0.65 -42.82 -10.16
CA GLU A 115 -0.08 -44.16 -9.97
C GLU A 115 -1.17 -45.24 -10.04
N THR A 116 -2.29 -45.03 -9.34
CA THR A 116 -3.43 -45.95 -9.37
C THR A 116 -3.98 -46.13 -10.78
N ARG A 117 -4.11 -45.04 -11.55
CA ARG A 117 -4.53 -45.10 -12.97
C ARG A 117 -3.54 -45.89 -13.81
N CYS A 118 -2.23 -45.69 -13.64
CA CYS A 118 -1.19 -46.45 -14.32
C CYS A 118 -1.27 -47.94 -13.99
N LEU A 119 -1.36 -48.29 -12.71
CA LEU A 119 -1.48 -49.68 -12.26
C LEU A 119 -2.75 -50.35 -12.80
N GLN A 120 -3.88 -49.64 -12.86
CA GLN A 120 -5.11 -50.15 -13.48
C GLN A 120 -4.94 -50.44 -14.98
N MET A 121 -4.21 -49.58 -15.71
CA MET A 121 -3.92 -49.80 -17.13
C MET A 121 -3.02 -51.03 -17.33
N ILE A 122 -1.97 -51.18 -16.52
CA ILE A 122 -1.08 -52.35 -16.53
C ILE A 122 -1.89 -53.62 -16.24
N THR A 123 -2.73 -53.60 -15.21
CA THR A 123 -3.58 -54.75 -14.84
C THR A 123 -4.50 -55.16 -15.98
N LYS A 124 -5.10 -54.19 -16.68
CA LYS A 124 -5.95 -54.47 -17.86
C LYS A 124 -5.16 -55.08 -19.00
N GLU A 125 -3.96 -54.58 -19.29
CA GLU A 125 -3.10 -55.10 -20.35
C GLU A 125 -2.59 -56.52 -20.03
N GLU A 126 -2.13 -56.76 -18.81
CA GLU A 126 -1.76 -58.10 -18.34
C GLU A 126 -2.94 -59.09 -18.41
N GLY A 127 -4.13 -58.62 -18.05
CA GLY A 127 -5.37 -59.38 -18.23
C GLY A 127 -5.63 -59.73 -19.71
N ARG A 128 -5.42 -58.78 -20.63
CA ARG A 128 -5.54 -59.00 -22.08
C ARG A 128 -4.51 -60.01 -22.59
N GLN A 129 -3.25 -59.90 -22.17
CA GLN A 129 -2.18 -60.84 -22.53
C GLN A 129 -2.48 -62.25 -22.02
N THR A 130 -2.93 -62.37 -20.77
CA THR A 130 -3.33 -63.64 -20.18
C THR A 130 -4.48 -64.27 -20.98
N ALA A 131 -5.49 -63.49 -21.37
CA ALA A 131 -6.60 -63.96 -22.18
C ALA A 131 -6.16 -64.44 -23.57
N LEU A 132 -5.22 -63.73 -24.21
CA LEU A 132 -4.64 -64.12 -25.49
C LEU A 132 -3.85 -65.44 -25.36
N SER A 133 -2.97 -65.54 -24.36
CA SER A 133 -2.20 -66.75 -24.08
C SER A 133 -3.11 -67.94 -23.82
N ARG A 134 -4.19 -67.78 -23.05
CA ARG A 134 -5.20 -68.83 -22.82
C ARG A 134 -5.84 -69.31 -24.13
N LYS A 135 -6.08 -68.43 -25.11
CA LYS A 135 -6.62 -68.81 -26.43
C LYS A 135 -5.60 -69.52 -27.32
N LEU A 136 -4.31 -69.21 -27.17
CA LEU A 136 -3.24 -69.84 -27.95
C LEU A 136 -2.89 -71.25 -27.45
N VAL A 137 -3.06 -71.53 -26.16
CA VAL A 137 -2.73 -72.83 -25.55
C VAL A 137 -3.37 -74.04 -26.26
N PRO A 138 -4.69 -74.06 -26.60
CA PRO A 138 -5.29 -75.16 -27.35
C PRO A 138 -4.66 -75.38 -28.72
N CYS A 139 -4.36 -74.30 -29.45
CA CYS A 139 -3.71 -74.39 -30.77
C CYS A 139 -2.31 -74.99 -30.64
N GLN A 140 -1.54 -74.58 -29.63
CA GLN A 140 -0.23 -75.15 -29.34
C GLN A 140 -0.31 -76.64 -29.00
N ARG A 141 -1.31 -77.06 -28.19
CA ARG A 141 -1.53 -78.48 -27.88
C ARG A 141 -1.87 -79.29 -29.13
N ARG A 142 -2.74 -78.76 -29.99
CA ARG A 142 -3.12 -79.40 -31.26
C ARG A 142 -1.91 -79.60 -32.17
N LEU A 143 -1.14 -78.54 -32.42
CA LEU A 143 0.07 -78.60 -33.27
C LEU A 143 1.13 -79.56 -32.71
N LYS A 144 1.30 -79.61 -31.38
CA LYS A 144 2.17 -80.62 -30.75
C LYS A 144 1.68 -82.04 -31.01
N GLY A 145 0.37 -82.28 -30.90
CA GLY A 145 -0.24 -83.59 -31.22
C GLY A 145 -0.02 -84.00 -32.68
N GLU A 146 -0.25 -83.08 -33.63
CA GLU A 146 0.02 -83.30 -35.06
C GLU A 146 1.50 -83.59 -35.31
N SER A 147 2.41 -82.84 -34.69
CA SER A 147 3.85 -83.08 -34.80
C SER A 147 4.25 -84.46 -34.28
N THR A 148 3.69 -84.91 -33.15
CA THR A 148 3.96 -86.25 -32.63
C THR A 148 3.40 -87.34 -33.53
N MET A 149 2.22 -87.14 -34.12
CA MET A 149 1.62 -88.08 -35.07
C MET A 149 2.48 -88.20 -36.32
N LEU A 150 2.90 -87.08 -36.90
CA LEU A 150 3.78 -87.07 -38.09
C LEU A 150 5.13 -87.73 -37.80
N GLN A 151 5.68 -87.56 -36.60
CA GLN A 151 6.91 -88.26 -36.19
C GLN A 151 6.71 -89.78 -36.12
N ILE A 152 5.56 -90.25 -35.62
CA ILE A 152 5.23 -91.69 -35.59
C ILE A 152 5.07 -92.22 -37.02
N GLN A 153 4.29 -91.54 -37.87
CA GLN A 153 4.11 -91.93 -39.27
C GLN A 153 5.43 -91.97 -40.04
N LEU A 154 6.32 -91.00 -39.79
CA LEU A 154 7.65 -91.00 -40.38
C LEU A 154 8.47 -92.21 -39.92
N ALA A 155 8.38 -92.59 -38.65
CA ALA A 155 9.07 -93.77 -38.11
C ALA A 155 8.53 -95.06 -38.75
N GLU A 156 7.21 -95.21 -38.85
CA GLU A 156 6.56 -96.34 -39.52
C GLU A 156 6.95 -96.43 -41.00
N CYS A 157 6.95 -95.30 -41.72
CA CYS A 157 7.41 -95.27 -43.12
C CYS A 157 8.88 -95.65 -43.26
N LYS A 158 9.75 -95.22 -42.31
CA LYS A 158 11.17 -95.60 -42.31
C LYS A 158 11.37 -97.09 -42.04
N GLU A 159 10.59 -97.66 -41.12
CA GLU A 159 10.62 -99.10 -40.85
C GLU A 159 10.17 -99.89 -42.07
N ARG A 160 9.06 -99.47 -42.70
CA ARG A 160 8.56 -100.08 -43.94
C ARG A 160 9.52 -99.94 -45.12
N MET A 161 10.22 -98.81 -45.22
CA MET A 161 11.28 -98.61 -46.21
C MET A 161 12.43 -99.58 -45.97
N LEU A 162 12.89 -99.73 -44.72
CA LEU A 162 13.94 -100.71 -44.37
C LEU A 162 13.49 -102.16 -44.65
N GLU A 163 12.22 -102.49 -44.43
CA GLU A 163 11.65 -103.80 -44.81
C GLU A 163 11.71 -104.02 -46.33
N LEU A 164 11.30 -103.01 -47.12
CA LEU A 164 11.35 -103.08 -48.58
C LEU A 164 12.78 -103.10 -49.11
N GLU A 165 13.70 -102.35 -48.52
CA GLU A 165 15.13 -102.38 -48.85
C GLU A 165 15.71 -103.78 -48.60
N LYS A 166 15.42 -104.40 -47.44
CA LYS A 166 15.79 -105.80 -47.17
C LYS A 166 15.17 -106.77 -48.19
N ALA A 167 13.92 -106.56 -48.56
CA ALA A 167 13.24 -107.38 -49.57
C ALA A 167 13.84 -107.22 -50.98
N LEU A 168 14.41 -106.05 -51.29
CA LEU A 168 15.14 -105.77 -52.53
C LEU A 168 16.59 -106.31 -52.51
N GLU A 169 17.22 -106.36 -51.33
CA GLU A 169 18.53 -106.97 -51.12
C GLU A 169 18.48 -108.51 -51.17
N ASP A 170 17.30 -109.13 -50.98
CA ASP A 170 17.08 -110.57 -51.11
C ASP A 170 17.14 -111.02 -52.60
N PRO A 171 18.12 -111.86 -53.01
CA PRO A 171 18.33 -112.24 -54.41
C PRO A 171 17.23 -113.12 -55.05
N GLY A 172 16.18 -113.50 -54.30
CA GLY A 172 15.16 -114.47 -54.71
C GLY A 172 13.85 -113.91 -55.27
N GLN A 173 13.66 -112.59 -55.38
CA GLN A 173 12.39 -112.02 -55.88
C GLN A 173 12.29 -111.97 -57.42
N GLU A 174 11.26 -112.59 -57.99
CA GLU A 174 11.02 -112.79 -59.44
C GLU A 174 10.77 -111.51 -60.28
N ASN A 175 10.64 -110.33 -59.67
CA ASN A 175 10.22 -109.09 -60.37
C ASN A 175 11.28 -107.96 -60.38
N ARG A 176 12.58 -108.29 -60.29
CA ARG A 176 13.66 -107.28 -60.16
C ARG A 176 14.00 -106.50 -61.45
N ALA A 177 13.55 -106.95 -62.61
CA ALA A 177 13.79 -106.25 -63.87
C ALA A 177 12.47 -105.68 -64.42
N ARG A 178 12.40 -104.35 -64.55
CA ARG A 178 11.39 -103.66 -65.33
C ARG A 178 12.07 -103.06 -66.56
N GLU A 179 11.76 -103.60 -67.72
CA GLU A 179 12.12 -102.99 -69.00
C GLU A 179 11.25 -101.75 -69.19
N LEU A 180 11.90 -100.59 -69.33
CA LEU A 180 11.21 -99.33 -69.64
C LEU A 180 11.14 -99.20 -71.16
N GLU A 181 9.95 -99.50 -71.71
CA GLU A 181 9.59 -99.12 -73.07
C GLU A 181 9.22 -97.64 -73.10
N GLY A 182 9.94 -96.87 -73.93
CA GLY A 182 9.50 -95.55 -74.35
C GLY A 182 8.60 -95.70 -75.57
N ASN A 183 7.29 -95.63 -75.38
CA ASN A 183 6.34 -95.49 -76.47
C ASN A 183 5.91 -94.03 -76.60
N ASP A 184 5.83 -93.54 -77.84
CA ASP A 184 5.16 -92.28 -78.13
C ASP A 184 3.68 -92.42 -77.76
N PRO A 185 3.13 -91.54 -76.90
CA PRO A 185 1.80 -91.72 -76.36
C PRO A 185 0.76 -91.71 -77.47
N SER A 186 -0.17 -92.66 -77.40
CA SER A 186 -1.31 -92.75 -78.31
C SER A 186 -2.16 -91.47 -78.21
N PRO A 187 -2.87 -91.04 -79.28
CA PRO A 187 -3.78 -89.91 -79.23
C PRO A 187 -4.74 -89.95 -78.02
N VAL A 188 -5.11 -91.14 -77.57
CA VAL A 188 -5.99 -91.36 -76.41
C VAL A 188 -5.30 -91.01 -75.08
N GLU A 189 -4.01 -91.31 -74.93
CA GLU A 189 -3.23 -91.00 -73.72
C GLU A 189 -2.93 -89.49 -73.62
N LEU A 190 -2.71 -88.85 -74.77
CA LEU A 190 -2.62 -87.39 -74.87
C LEU A 190 -3.94 -86.72 -74.48
N ILE A 191 -5.09 -87.25 -74.93
CA ILE A 191 -6.41 -86.75 -74.53
C ILE A 191 -6.62 -86.91 -73.02
N GLN A 192 -6.31 -88.07 -72.43
CA GLN A 192 -6.40 -88.23 -70.97
C GLN A 192 -5.47 -87.27 -70.22
N LYS A 193 -4.29 -86.96 -70.77
CA LYS A 193 -3.38 -85.99 -70.16
C LYS A 193 -3.92 -84.56 -70.26
N ILE A 194 -4.55 -84.22 -71.38
CA ILE A 194 -5.23 -82.93 -71.58
C ILE A 194 -6.38 -82.82 -70.56
N GLU A 195 -7.23 -83.83 -70.42
CA GLU A 195 -8.32 -83.83 -69.43
C GLU A 195 -7.78 -83.67 -67.99
N GLN A 196 -6.69 -84.36 -67.63
CA GLN A 196 -6.04 -84.18 -66.32
C GLN A 196 -5.52 -82.74 -66.11
N LEU A 197 -4.96 -82.13 -67.15
CA LEU A 197 -4.46 -80.76 -67.09
C LEU A 197 -5.60 -79.74 -67.05
N GLU A 198 -6.72 -80.01 -67.72
CA GLU A 198 -7.94 -79.19 -67.67
C GLU A 198 -8.56 -79.20 -66.27
N VAL A 199 -8.63 -80.37 -65.62
CA VAL A 199 -9.06 -80.46 -64.20
C VAL A 199 -8.11 -79.69 -63.30
N GLY A 200 -6.80 -79.87 -63.46
CA GLY A 200 -5.81 -79.13 -62.69
C GLY A 200 -5.84 -77.62 -62.94
N LEU A 201 -6.20 -77.18 -64.14
CA LEU A 201 -6.39 -75.77 -64.47
C LEU A 201 -7.64 -75.20 -63.77
N ALA A 202 -8.76 -75.93 -63.82
CA ALA A 202 -10.01 -75.54 -63.16
C ALA A 202 -9.85 -75.38 -61.64
N GLU A 203 -9.14 -76.30 -60.99
CA GLU A 203 -8.81 -76.19 -59.55
C GLU A 203 -7.99 -74.93 -59.23
N ARG A 204 -7.08 -74.53 -60.14
CA ARG A 204 -6.26 -73.33 -59.96
C ARG A 204 -7.04 -72.04 -60.22
N GLU A 205 -7.98 -72.05 -61.15
CA GLU A 205 -8.90 -70.94 -61.39
C GLU A 205 -9.83 -70.71 -60.19
N GLU A 206 -10.35 -71.78 -59.57
CA GLU A 206 -11.15 -71.69 -58.34
C GLU A 206 -10.34 -71.07 -57.17
N LEU A 207 -9.11 -71.56 -56.95
CA LEU A 207 -8.19 -71.00 -55.94
C LEU A 207 -7.86 -69.52 -56.19
N LEU A 208 -7.80 -69.10 -57.46
CA LEU A 208 -7.53 -67.72 -57.84
C LEU A 208 -8.73 -66.82 -57.53
N LEU A 209 -9.94 -67.27 -57.82
CA LEU A 209 -11.18 -66.58 -57.45
C LEU A 209 -11.33 -66.40 -55.94
N GLU A 210 -10.99 -67.41 -55.14
CA GLU A 210 -10.96 -67.28 -53.68
C GLU A 210 -9.97 -66.21 -53.21
N LYS A 211 -8.77 -66.17 -53.81
CA LYS A 211 -7.74 -65.17 -53.48
C LYS A 211 -8.18 -63.75 -53.85
N ASP A 212 -8.85 -63.59 -54.99
CA ASP A 212 -9.38 -62.28 -55.43
C ASP A 212 -10.48 -61.78 -54.48
N LEU A 213 -11.38 -62.66 -54.03
CA LEU A 213 -12.41 -62.30 -53.05
C LEU A 213 -11.80 -61.83 -51.73
N VAL A 214 -10.76 -62.52 -51.24
CA VAL A 214 -10.02 -62.12 -50.04
C VAL A 214 -9.31 -60.78 -50.26
N PHE A 215 -8.69 -60.59 -51.42
CA PHE A 215 -8.02 -59.34 -51.76
C PHE A 215 -8.99 -58.15 -51.77
N GLU A 216 -10.18 -58.31 -52.34
CA GLU A 216 -11.21 -57.27 -52.36
C GLU A 216 -11.67 -56.92 -50.94
N GLN A 217 -11.91 -57.92 -50.09
CA GLN A 217 -12.27 -57.70 -48.69
C GLN A 217 -11.18 -56.95 -47.91
N VAL A 218 -9.91 -57.36 -48.05
CA VAL A 218 -8.77 -56.71 -47.40
C VAL A 218 -8.62 -55.27 -47.89
N THR A 219 -8.78 -55.04 -49.20
CA THR A 219 -8.71 -53.71 -49.80
C THR A 219 -9.80 -52.80 -49.24
N ARG A 220 -11.04 -53.28 -49.16
CA ARG A 220 -12.17 -52.54 -48.59
C ARG A 220 -11.96 -52.21 -47.11
N LEU A 221 -11.46 -53.15 -46.31
CA LEU A 221 -11.14 -52.92 -44.89
C LEU A 221 -10.02 -51.88 -44.73
N SER A 222 -8.96 -51.99 -45.54
CA SER A 222 -7.84 -51.04 -45.55
C SER A 222 -8.29 -49.62 -45.90
N GLN A 223 -9.12 -49.46 -46.93
CA GLN A 223 -9.70 -48.17 -47.31
C GLN A 223 -10.55 -47.58 -46.19
N ARG A 224 -11.36 -48.40 -45.51
CA ARG A 224 -12.20 -47.94 -44.39
C ARG A 224 -11.37 -47.46 -43.20
N ILE A 225 -10.28 -48.16 -42.88
CA ILE A 225 -9.34 -47.73 -41.82
C ILE A 225 -8.65 -46.43 -42.21
N ARG A 226 -8.20 -46.32 -43.47
CA ARG A 226 -7.56 -45.09 -43.98
C ARG A 226 -8.50 -43.88 -43.90
N ALA A 227 -9.77 -44.04 -44.32
CA ALA A 227 -10.76 -42.98 -44.22
C ALA A 227 -11.02 -42.54 -42.76
N LYS A 228 -11.10 -43.51 -41.83
CA LYS A 228 -11.21 -43.18 -40.39
C LYS A 228 -9.98 -42.44 -39.86
N ALA A 229 -8.78 -42.85 -40.28
CA ALA A 229 -7.54 -42.20 -39.87
C ALA A 229 -7.48 -40.74 -40.36
N GLU A 230 -7.86 -40.46 -41.62
CA GLU A 230 -7.88 -39.08 -42.12
C GLU A 230 -8.93 -38.20 -41.45
N ASN A 231 -10.13 -38.73 -41.18
CA ASN A 231 -11.13 -38.00 -40.42
C ASN A 231 -10.63 -37.64 -39.01
N GLY A 232 -9.94 -38.58 -38.34
CA GLY A 232 -9.35 -38.32 -37.02
C GLY A 232 -8.27 -37.23 -37.05
N LYS A 233 -7.49 -37.10 -38.13
CA LYS A 233 -6.51 -36.02 -38.27
C LYS A 233 -7.18 -34.64 -38.36
N GLN A 234 -8.30 -34.55 -39.07
CA GLN A 234 -9.03 -33.30 -39.21
C GLN A 234 -9.59 -32.81 -37.87
N ASP A 235 -10.17 -33.71 -37.06
CA ASP A 235 -10.68 -33.38 -35.73
C ASP A 235 -9.55 -32.93 -34.79
N THR A 236 -8.41 -33.64 -34.84
CA THR A 236 -7.22 -33.30 -34.05
C THR A 236 -6.68 -31.92 -34.44
N LEU A 237 -6.65 -31.59 -35.74
CA LEU A 237 -6.23 -30.27 -36.23
C LEU A 237 -7.17 -29.16 -35.75
N GLN A 238 -8.49 -29.38 -35.78
CA GLN A 238 -9.46 -28.41 -35.28
C GLN A 238 -9.32 -28.18 -33.78
N LEU A 239 -9.09 -29.24 -33.00
CA LEU A 239 -8.84 -29.14 -31.57
C LEU A 239 -7.56 -28.33 -31.29
N ALA A 240 -6.47 -28.61 -32.01
CA ALA A 240 -5.22 -27.86 -31.86
C ALA A 240 -5.39 -26.36 -32.14
N LYS A 241 -6.18 -25.99 -33.17
CA LYS A 241 -6.51 -24.58 -33.45
C LYS A 241 -7.26 -23.92 -32.29
N LYS A 242 -8.29 -24.59 -31.76
CA LYS A 242 -9.06 -24.08 -30.60
C LYS A 242 -8.18 -23.90 -29.35
N VAL A 243 -7.28 -24.85 -29.09
CA VAL A 243 -6.33 -24.76 -27.96
C VAL A 243 -5.40 -23.56 -28.13
N ASN A 244 -4.85 -23.34 -29.33
CA ASN A 244 -3.99 -22.19 -29.61
C ASN A 244 -4.74 -20.85 -29.45
N GLU A 245 -5.98 -20.76 -29.90
CA GLU A 245 -6.83 -19.57 -29.71
C GLU A 245 -7.07 -19.28 -28.22
N LEU A 246 -7.42 -20.31 -27.44
CA LEU A 246 -7.60 -20.17 -25.99
C LEU A 246 -6.31 -19.73 -25.30
N GLN A 247 -5.17 -20.31 -25.68
CA GLN A 247 -3.87 -19.90 -25.15
C GLN A 247 -3.57 -18.42 -25.47
N GLY A 248 -3.92 -17.96 -26.67
CA GLY A 248 -3.82 -16.55 -27.07
C GLY A 248 -4.65 -15.64 -26.17
N ARG A 249 -5.92 -15.99 -25.94
CA ARG A 249 -6.84 -15.24 -25.06
C ARG A 249 -6.34 -15.18 -23.61
N ILE A 250 -5.81 -16.29 -23.09
CA ILE A 250 -5.23 -16.35 -21.75
C ILE A 250 -4.05 -15.36 -21.65
N LYS A 251 -3.10 -15.43 -22.59
CA LYS A 251 -1.93 -14.52 -22.62
C LYS A 251 -2.33 -13.05 -22.69
N GLU A 252 -3.39 -12.74 -23.44
CA GLU A 252 -3.90 -11.36 -23.51
C GLU A 252 -4.54 -10.92 -22.19
N SER A 253 -5.36 -11.78 -21.57
CA SER A 253 -5.96 -11.51 -20.26
C SER A 253 -4.91 -11.33 -19.17
N THR A 254 -3.85 -12.13 -19.16
CA THR A 254 -2.71 -11.98 -18.23
C THR A 254 -2.01 -10.64 -18.42
N ARG A 255 -1.80 -10.20 -19.67
CA ARG A 255 -1.22 -8.87 -19.96
C ARG A 255 -2.10 -7.73 -19.45
N ARG A 256 -3.42 -7.81 -19.64
CA ARG A 256 -4.35 -6.81 -19.09
C ARG A 256 -4.33 -6.80 -17.56
N MET A 257 -4.30 -7.98 -16.94
CA MET A 257 -4.19 -8.10 -15.48
C MET A 257 -2.91 -7.45 -14.95
N MET A 258 -1.76 -7.71 -15.59
CA MET A 258 -0.49 -7.06 -15.22
C MET A 258 -0.56 -5.53 -15.36
N ALA A 259 -1.19 -5.02 -16.41
CA ALA A 259 -1.39 -3.58 -16.59
C ALA A 259 -2.23 -2.99 -15.44
N VAL A 260 -3.37 -3.60 -15.10
CA VAL A 260 -4.23 -3.16 -13.99
C VAL A 260 -3.49 -3.22 -12.64
N VAL A 261 -2.70 -4.27 -12.40
CA VAL A 261 -1.87 -4.38 -11.19
C VAL A 261 -0.84 -3.25 -11.13
N SER A 262 -0.18 -2.93 -12.24
CA SER A 262 0.76 -1.80 -12.30
C SER A 262 0.07 -0.45 -12.06
N GLU A 263 -1.11 -0.23 -12.64
CA GLU A 263 -1.90 0.98 -12.40
C GLU A 263 -2.26 1.08 -10.91
N LEU A 264 -2.78 0.01 -10.31
CA LEU A 264 -3.11 -0.04 -8.89
C LEU A 264 -1.90 0.30 -8.02
N SER A 265 -0.73 -0.25 -8.33
CA SER A 265 0.51 0.03 -7.60
C SER A 265 0.89 1.52 -7.66
N MET A 266 0.76 2.17 -8.83
CA MET A 266 0.99 3.60 -8.97
C MET A 266 -0.01 4.44 -8.18
N ARG A 267 -1.30 4.06 -8.19
CA ARG A 267 -2.33 4.74 -7.41
C ARG A 267 -2.09 4.60 -5.91
N GLN A 268 -1.70 3.41 -5.44
CA GLN A 268 -1.35 3.17 -4.04
C GLN A 268 -0.16 4.03 -3.61
N ALA A 269 0.91 4.07 -4.41
CA ALA A 269 2.06 4.93 -4.14
C ALA A 269 1.64 6.41 -4.06
N SER A 270 0.81 6.89 -4.99
CA SER A 270 0.30 8.27 -5.00
C SER A 270 -0.59 8.57 -3.79
N ALA A 271 -1.40 7.60 -3.34
CA ALA A 271 -2.22 7.75 -2.15
C ALA A 271 -1.36 7.84 -0.88
N MET A 272 -0.29 7.04 -0.80
CA MET A 272 0.65 7.09 0.32
C MET A 272 1.40 8.43 0.38
N THR A 273 1.85 8.99 -0.76
CA THR A 273 2.50 10.31 -0.78
C THR A 273 1.55 11.42 -0.36
N LEU A 274 0.30 11.41 -0.85
CA LEU A 274 -0.71 12.39 -0.42
C LEU A 274 -1.05 12.27 1.07
N GLN A 275 -1.10 11.04 1.60
CA GLN A 275 -1.33 10.82 3.03
C GLN A 275 -0.16 11.33 3.89
N GLN A 276 1.07 11.18 3.40
CA GLN A 276 2.27 11.72 4.02
C GLN A 276 2.21 13.26 4.04
N GLU A 277 1.92 13.89 2.90
CA GLU A 277 1.77 15.34 2.80
C GLU A 277 0.66 15.87 3.72
N LEU A 278 -0.48 15.18 3.80
CA LEU A 278 -1.56 15.57 4.72
C LEU A 278 -1.07 15.59 6.18
N LYS A 279 -0.40 14.53 6.63
CA LYS A 279 0.14 14.45 7.99
C LYS A 279 1.17 15.55 8.27
N GLU A 280 2.04 15.85 7.29
CA GLU A 280 3.02 16.94 7.41
C GLU A 280 2.33 18.30 7.53
N ARG A 281 1.27 18.55 6.74
CA ARG A 281 0.49 19.78 6.81
C ARG A 281 -0.32 19.89 8.11
N GLU A 282 -0.92 18.80 8.58
CA GLU A 282 -1.59 18.75 9.88
C GLU A 282 -0.63 19.08 11.02
N LEU A 283 0.55 18.46 11.02
CA LEU A 283 1.58 18.72 12.03
C LEU A 283 2.11 20.15 11.97
N PHE A 284 2.27 20.70 10.76
CA PHE A 284 2.60 22.10 10.56
C PHE A 284 1.52 23.03 11.14
N LEU A 285 0.24 22.77 10.86
CA LEU A 285 -0.88 23.54 11.40
C LEU A 285 -0.96 23.45 12.92
N ASP A 286 -0.80 22.26 13.50
CA ASP A 286 -0.72 22.08 14.96
C ASP A 286 0.40 22.91 15.57
N THR A 287 1.56 22.95 14.91
CA THR A 287 2.69 23.78 15.34
C THR A 287 2.35 25.27 15.25
N CYS A 288 1.70 25.70 14.17
CA CYS A 288 1.24 27.09 14.00
C CYS A 288 0.26 27.49 15.09
N HIS A 289 -0.74 26.64 15.39
CA HIS A 289 -1.72 26.89 16.44
C HIS A 289 -1.04 27.01 17.81
N ARG A 290 -0.10 26.12 18.15
CA ARG A 290 0.65 26.22 19.42
C ARG A 290 1.47 27.50 19.51
N ARG A 291 2.11 27.95 18.42
CA ARG A 291 2.86 29.22 18.40
C ARG A 291 1.92 30.41 18.59
N LEU A 292 0.76 30.39 17.92
CA LEU A 292 -0.27 31.40 18.09
C LEU A 292 -0.80 31.46 19.53
N ASP A 293 -1.07 30.32 20.16
CA ASP A 293 -1.50 30.25 21.57
C ASP A 293 -0.45 30.85 22.53
N GLN A 294 0.83 30.81 22.14
CA GLN A 294 1.95 31.41 22.87
C GLN A 294 2.16 32.90 22.53
N GLY A 295 1.34 33.49 21.66
CA GLY A 295 1.46 34.88 21.20
C GLY A 295 2.59 35.10 20.21
N LEU A 296 3.16 34.04 19.64
CA LEU A 296 4.21 34.10 18.62
C LEU A 296 3.59 34.02 17.20
N PRO A 297 4.30 34.50 16.17
CA PRO A 297 3.84 34.35 14.79
C PRO A 297 3.62 32.87 14.40
N PRO A 298 2.57 32.57 13.60
CA PRO A 298 2.21 31.20 13.24
C PRO A 298 3.31 30.43 12.49
N SER A 299 4.04 31.12 11.60
CA SER A 299 5.16 30.55 10.83
C SER A 299 6.34 31.51 10.84
N GLU A 300 7.55 30.96 10.72
CA GLU A 300 8.80 31.71 10.63
C GLU A 300 8.87 32.51 9.32
N ASP A 301 8.32 31.98 8.22
CA ASP A 301 8.22 32.72 6.95
C ASP A 301 7.31 33.94 7.09
N LEU A 302 6.17 33.79 7.76
CA LEU A 302 5.23 34.89 8.03
C LEU A 302 5.85 35.93 8.97
N GLU A 303 6.69 35.50 9.90
CA GLU A 303 7.46 36.41 10.75
C GLU A 303 8.46 37.23 9.93
N GLN A 304 9.18 36.61 9.00
CA GLN A 304 10.10 37.29 8.11
C GLN A 304 9.39 38.28 7.17
N GLU A 305 8.25 37.89 6.60
CA GLU A 305 7.41 38.76 5.77
C GLU A 305 6.88 39.96 6.57
N TRP A 306 6.42 39.73 7.80
CA TRP A 306 5.98 40.79 8.69
C TRP A 306 7.12 41.78 9.02
N GLN A 307 8.31 41.25 9.32
CA GLN A 307 9.51 42.08 9.52
C GLN A 307 9.92 42.84 8.26
N HIS A 308 9.69 42.29 7.07
CA HIS A 308 9.91 43.01 5.81
C HIS A 308 8.93 44.18 5.66
N ILE A 309 7.63 43.94 5.90
CA ILE A 309 6.59 44.97 5.83
C ILE A 309 6.87 46.11 6.82
N LEU A 310 7.26 45.80 8.06
CA LEU A 310 7.62 46.80 9.06
C LEU A 310 8.81 47.66 8.61
N ARG A 311 9.84 47.05 8.02
CA ARG A 311 10.99 47.78 7.46
C ARG A 311 10.57 48.67 6.29
N ASP A 312 9.70 48.19 5.42
CA ASP A 312 9.18 48.97 4.29
C ASP A 312 8.31 50.13 4.74
N GLU A 313 7.52 49.93 5.80
CA GLU A 313 6.70 50.98 6.39
C GLU A 313 7.57 52.05 7.06
N GLN A 314 8.61 51.65 7.80
CA GLN A 314 9.59 52.58 8.35
C GLN A 314 10.31 53.37 7.25
N ARG A 315 10.73 52.70 6.16
CA ARG A 315 11.33 53.38 5.00
C ARG A 315 10.37 54.40 4.39
N ARG A 316 9.12 54.01 4.10
CA ARG A 316 8.10 54.91 3.56
C ARG A 316 7.81 56.09 4.50
N GLN A 317 7.77 55.87 5.80
CA GLN A 317 7.60 56.93 6.80
C GLN A 317 8.81 57.88 6.82
N ALA A 318 10.03 57.37 6.73
CA ALA A 318 11.23 58.18 6.65
C ALA A 318 11.27 59.02 5.36
N ASP A 319 10.97 58.42 4.21
CA ASP A 319 10.88 59.11 2.92
C ASP A 319 9.79 60.19 2.94
N GLN A 320 8.63 59.91 3.56
CA GLN A 320 7.57 60.90 3.71
C GLN A 320 8.01 62.05 4.62
N GLN A 321 8.68 61.76 5.74
CA GLN A 321 9.22 62.80 6.62
C GLN A 321 10.31 63.63 5.93
N GLU A 322 11.12 63.02 5.07
CA GLU A 322 12.13 63.73 4.28
C GLU A 322 11.46 64.63 3.24
N LYS A 323 10.45 64.14 2.52
CA LYS A 323 9.62 64.98 1.63
C LYS A 323 8.94 66.13 2.36
N ASP A 324 8.35 65.89 3.52
CA ASP A 324 7.73 66.94 4.34
C ASP A 324 8.77 67.98 4.81
N ARG A 325 10.02 67.56 5.08
CA ARG A 325 11.13 68.47 5.40
C ARG A 325 11.58 69.26 4.17
N GLU A 326 11.66 68.61 3.01
CA GLU A 326 12.00 69.24 1.74
C GLU A 326 10.95 70.27 1.32
N GLU A 327 9.65 69.96 1.47
CA GLU A 327 8.55 70.91 1.28
C GLU A 327 8.64 72.11 2.23
N ARG A 328 8.95 71.88 3.52
CA ARG A 328 9.21 72.98 4.47
C ARG A 328 10.45 73.81 4.10
N SER A 329 11.38 73.24 3.36
CA SER A 329 12.63 73.87 2.92
C SER A 329 12.52 74.51 1.53
N GLN A 330 11.37 74.39 0.86
CA GLN A 330 11.07 75.09 -0.38
C GLN A 330 10.55 76.49 -0.10
N LEU A 331 11.23 77.48 -0.68
CA LEU A 331 10.76 78.86 -0.65
C LEU A 331 9.61 79.05 -1.66
N PRO A 332 8.73 80.07 -1.49
CA PRO A 332 7.66 80.37 -2.44
C PRO A 332 8.11 80.65 -3.89
N SER A 333 9.41 80.87 -4.10
CA SER A 333 10.04 81.01 -5.43
C SER A 333 10.44 79.68 -6.08
N GLY A 334 10.23 78.54 -5.42
CA GLY A 334 10.57 77.20 -5.91
C GLY A 334 12.03 76.78 -5.71
N VAL A 335 12.84 77.55 -4.97
CA VAL A 335 14.25 77.24 -4.69
C VAL A 335 14.37 76.55 -3.33
N TYR A 336 15.07 75.41 -3.30
CA TYR A 336 15.35 74.66 -2.07
C TYR A 336 16.50 75.30 -1.29
N THR A 337 16.29 75.49 0.03
CA THR A 337 17.31 76.04 0.93
C THR A 337 17.58 75.08 2.10
N THR A 338 18.85 74.81 2.40
CA THR A 338 19.26 74.06 3.61
C THR A 338 19.42 74.97 4.83
N ALA A 339 19.24 76.28 4.68
CA ALA A 339 19.25 77.22 5.80
C ALA A 339 17.97 77.09 6.61
N GLU A 340 18.10 76.87 7.92
CA GLU A 340 16.96 76.89 8.86
C GLU A 340 16.15 78.19 8.66
N ALA A 341 14.82 78.04 8.48
CA ALA A 341 13.94 79.18 8.32
C ALA A 341 14.08 80.11 9.53
N ARG A 342 14.57 81.34 9.29
CA ARG A 342 14.75 82.32 10.36
C ARG A 342 13.38 82.62 10.98
N PRO A 343 13.26 82.62 12.32
CA PRO A 343 12.04 83.10 12.98
C PRO A 343 11.76 84.52 12.51
N ASN A 344 10.72 84.67 11.67
CA ASN A 344 10.34 85.95 11.06
C ASN A 344 9.45 86.79 11.97
N ALA A 345 9.02 86.23 13.09
CA ALA A 345 8.25 86.89 14.12
C ALA A 345 8.73 86.53 15.51
N TYR A 346 8.52 87.43 16.46
CA TYR A 346 8.64 87.15 17.89
C TYR A 346 7.29 87.23 18.57
N ILE A 347 7.21 86.60 19.74
CA ILE A 347 6.06 86.68 20.62
C ILE A 347 6.48 87.60 21.78
N PRO A 348 5.94 88.83 21.88
CA PRO A 348 6.23 89.73 22.98
C PRO A 348 5.69 89.16 24.31
N LEU A 349 6.52 89.05 25.34
CA LEU A 349 6.17 88.50 26.66
C LEU A 349 5.28 89.41 27.53
N GLY A 350 4.53 90.35 26.94
CA GLY A 350 3.77 91.36 27.68
C GLY A 350 2.43 91.79 27.07
N ASP A 351 1.98 91.19 25.96
CA ASP A 351 0.67 91.46 25.36
C ASP A 351 -0.37 90.40 25.80
N THR A 352 -1.64 90.79 25.90
CA THR A 352 -2.76 89.93 26.34
C THR A 352 -3.09 88.78 25.38
N LEU A 353 -2.56 88.80 24.15
CA LEU A 353 -2.61 87.69 23.21
C LEU A 353 -1.24 87.42 22.57
N PRO A 354 -0.80 86.15 22.48
CA PRO A 354 0.49 85.77 21.89
C PRO A 354 0.39 85.78 20.35
N LEU A 355 0.19 86.95 19.75
CA LEU A 355 0.19 87.10 18.30
C LEU A 355 1.63 87.33 17.80
N PRO A 356 2.11 86.55 16.81
CA PRO A 356 3.45 86.71 16.26
C PRO A 356 3.58 88.06 15.53
N LYS A 357 4.49 88.92 16.01
CA LYS A 357 4.80 90.22 15.39
C LYS A 357 6.07 90.14 14.55
N PRO A 358 6.10 90.68 13.31
CA PRO A 358 7.29 90.63 12.48
C PRO A 358 8.43 91.46 13.08
N TYR A 359 9.65 90.94 12.99
CA TYR A 359 10.83 91.77 13.24
C TYR A 359 10.92 92.80 12.11
N GLY A 360 10.74 94.08 12.41
CA GLY A 360 10.79 95.16 11.41
C GLY A 360 12.20 95.38 10.82
N ALA A 361 12.53 96.61 10.41
CA ALA A 361 13.81 96.92 9.77
C ALA A 361 15.08 96.58 10.59
N LEU A 362 14.95 96.36 11.90
CA LEU A 362 16.02 96.00 12.83
C LEU A 362 15.94 94.53 13.25
N ALA A 363 15.83 93.61 12.29
CA ALA A 363 15.74 92.18 12.59
C ALA A 363 17.05 91.66 13.23
N PRO A 364 16.97 90.86 14.32
CA PRO A 364 18.15 90.29 14.95
C PRO A 364 18.87 89.35 13.99
N PHE A 365 20.13 89.67 13.71
CA PHE A 365 21.00 88.86 12.86
C PHE A 365 21.68 87.78 13.71
N LYS A 366 21.42 86.50 13.42
CA LYS A 366 22.23 85.38 13.94
C LYS A 366 23.53 85.32 13.11
N PRO A 367 24.71 85.56 13.69
CA PRO A 367 25.97 85.42 12.98
C PRO A 367 26.11 84.00 12.43
N SER A 368 26.47 83.88 11.17
CA SER A 368 26.84 82.58 10.58
C SER A 368 28.08 82.04 11.28
N GLU A 369 28.05 80.79 11.72
CA GLU A 369 29.23 80.14 12.28
C GLU A 369 30.38 80.18 11.24
N PRO A 370 31.61 80.51 11.66
CA PRO A 370 32.73 80.65 10.74
C PRO A 370 32.99 79.31 10.03
N GLY A 371 32.87 79.31 8.71
CA GLY A 371 33.07 78.12 7.89
C GLY A 371 34.49 77.57 8.00
N THR A 372 34.62 76.26 7.75
CA THR A 372 35.86 75.47 7.90
C THR A 372 37.10 76.02 7.16
N ASN A 373 36.90 76.91 6.18
CA ASN A 373 37.94 77.51 5.33
C ASN A 373 38.72 78.69 5.96
N ILE A 374 38.34 79.19 7.15
CA ILE A 374 39.03 80.34 7.79
C ILE A 374 40.40 79.97 8.42
N ARG A 375 40.79 78.68 8.41
CA ARG A 375 42.04 78.19 9.03
C ARG A 375 43.34 78.74 8.41
N HIS A 376 43.31 79.47 7.29
CA HIS A 376 44.50 79.94 6.56
C HIS A 376 44.73 81.46 6.58
N ILE A 377 43.92 82.25 7.30
CA ILE A 377 44.12 83.71 7.38
C ILE A 377 45.14 84.04 8.49
N ARG A 378 46.39 84.32 8.12
CA ARG A 378 47.42 84.84 9.04
C ARG A 378 47.21 86.34 9.26
N LYS A 379 47.11 86.77 10.52
CA LYS A 379 47.02 88.19 10.87
C LYS A 379 48.36 88.87 10.58
N PRO A 380 48.41 90.04 9.91
CA PRO A 380 49.66 90.76 9.69
C PRO A 380 50.22 91.29 11.01
N GLU A 381 51.54 91.15 11.22
CA GLU A 381 52.22 91.71 12.38
C GLU A 381 52.32 93.24 12.27
N PRO A 382 51.89 94.00 13.30
CA PRO A 382 51.97 95.46 13.28
C PRO A 382 53.42 95.93 13.45
N LYS A 383 53.89 96.78 12.52
CA LYS A 383 55.18 97.47 12.66
C LYS A 383 55.12 98.46 13.83
N PRO A 384 56.17 98.56 14.67
CA PRO A 384 56.22 99.54 15.74
C PRO A 384 56.23 100.95 15.13
N ILE A 385 55.34 101.81 15.62
CA ILE A 385 55.26 103.22 15.25
C ILE A 385 56.22 103.97 16.18
N GLU A 386 57.18 104.69 15.62
CA GLU A 386 58.00 105.67 16.34
C GLU A 386 57.22 106.99 16.45
N ILE A 387 57.24 107.54 17.68
CA ILE A 387 56.66 108.78 18.23
C ILE A 387 55.25 108.65 18.82
#